data_AF-A0A345UZN6-F1
#
_entry.id   AF-A0A345UZN6-F1
#
_cell.length_a   1.000
_cell.length_b   1.000
_cell.length_c   1.000
_cell.angle_alpha   90.00
_cell.angle_beta   90.00
_cell.angle_gamma   90.00
#
_symmetry.space_group_name_H-M   'P 1'
#
loop_
_entity.id
_entity.type
_entity.pdbx_description
1 polymer ?
#
loop_
_entity_poly.entity_id
_entity_poly.type
_entity_poly.pdbx_seq_one_letter_code
_entity_poly.pdbx_strand_id
1 'polypeptide(L)'
;MTNLMKVAKRFKHRAYVALPTLLAVSALFLSLESSESRAQPVDGTQTLVFLRHAEKPAGGLGQLNCQGLNRAIDLSTLLPEKFGKADYVFAANPTRNVEEGELDNSYSYIRPLMTISPAAIKLGLPVNIEFSANDTSDLARELIEDKYHNSTIYTAWSHGYLPELINKVAGKAVGEKQKITEDWESSDYDSLYVLTLTWHNGKASLQSHSYKQGLDNGQESCPT
;
A
#
# COMPACT_ATOMS: atom_id res chain seq x y z
N MET A 1 13.77 80.47 -10.70
CA MET A 1 13.92 79.13 -11.34
C MET A 1 14.32 78.01 -10.37
N THR A 2 14.27 78.18 -9.04
CA THR A 2 14.88 77.22 -8.07
C THR A 2 13.91 76.29 -7.33
N ASN A 3 12.58 76.45 -7.46
CA ASN A 3 11.60 75.70 -6.67
C ASN A 3 11.01 74.46 -7.37
N LEU A 4 10.76 74.52 -8.69
CA LEU A 4 10.18 73.39 -9.45
C LEU A 4 11.13 72.18 -9.55
N MET A 5 12.44 72.41 -9.69
CA MET A 5 13.42 71.31 -9.80
C MET A 5 13.58 70.52 -8.49
N LYS A 6 13.36 71.12 -7.31
CA LYS A 6 13.41 70.42 -6.02
C LYS A 6 12.19 69.49 -5.82
N VAL A 7 11.01 69.90 -6.28
CA VAL A 7 9.77 69.11 -6.19
C VAL A 7 9.83 67.88 -7.11
N ALA A 8 10.28 68.06 -8.36
CA ALA A 8 10.44 66.96 -9.32
C ALA A 8 11.49 65.92 -8.88
N LYS A 9 12.59 66.36 -8.25
CA LYS A 9 13.63 65.46 -7.72
C LYS A 9 13.16 64.67 -6.50
N ARG A 10 12.35 65.29 -5.61
CA ARG A 10 11.69 64.62 -4.47
C ARG A 10 10.64 63.59 -4.92
N PHE A 11 9.89 63.86 -5.99
CA PHE A 11 8.90 62.93 -6.54
C PHE A 11 9.56 61.70 -7.17
N LYS A 12 10.64 61.88 -7.94
CA LYS A 12 11.42 60.75 -8.49
C LYS A 12 12.02 59.90 -7.36
N HIS A 13 12.62 60.51 -6.34
CA HIS A 13 13.20 59.75 -5.23
C HIS A 13 12.16 58.95 -4.43
N ARG A 14 10.96 59.50 -4.21
CA ARG A 14 9.85 58.79 -3.58
C ARG A 14 9.34 57.63 -4.44
N ALA A 15 9.28 57.77 -5.76
CA ALA A 15 8.89 56.69 -6.67
C ALA A 15 9.93 55.54 -6.69
N TYR A 16 11.23 55.86 -6.66
CA TYR A 16 12.30 54.86 -6.59
C TYR A 16 12.36 54.08 -5.27
N VAL A 17 11.77 54.60 -4.18
CA VAL A 17 11.70 53.91 -2.89
C VAL A 17 10.33 53.24 -2.68
N ALA A 18 9.24 53.85 -3.16
CA ALA A 18 7.89 53.33 -2.99
C ALA A 18 7.61 52.06 -3.82
N LEU A 19 8.19 51.94 -5.01
CA LEU A 19 7.98 50.78 -5.88
C LEU A 19 8.67 49.49 -5.37
N PRO A 20 9.96 49.49 -4.95
CA PRO A 20 10.59 48.30 -4.36
C PRO A 20 10.00 47.95 -2.99
N THR A 21 9.54 48.94 -2.22
CA THR A 21 8.85 48.66 -0.94
C THR A 21 7.48 48.03 -1.15
N LEU A 22 6.70 48.45 -2.15
CA LEU A 22 5.45 47.77 -2.50
C LEU A 22 5.68 46.32 -2.94
N LEU A 23 6.67 46.10 -3.81
CA LEU A 23 7.04 44.76 -4.30
C LEU A 23 7.51 43.84 -3.16
N ALA A 24 8.33 44.36 -2.24
CA ALA A 24 8.78 43.62 -1.06
C ALA A 24 7.61 43.26 -0.12
N VAL A 25 6.68 44.20 0.09
CA VAL A 25 5.49 43.96 0.91
C VAL A 25 4.58 42.91 0.27
N SER A 26 4.33 42.97 -1.04
CA SER A 26 3.56 41.93 -1.75
C SER A 26 4.22 40.55 -1.71
N ALA A 27 5.55 40.47 -1.80
CA ALA A 27 6.29 39.22 -1.65
C ALA A 27 6.18 38.65 -0.22
N LEU A 28 6.19 39.51 0.81
CA LEU A 28 5.95 39.14 2.20
C LEU A 28 4.51 38.64 2.43
N PHE A 29 3.50 39.25 1.80
CA PHE A 29 2.12 38.77 1.87
C PHE A 29 1.92 37.41 1.17
N LEU A 30 2.51 37.21 -0.01
CA LEU A 30 2.49 35.92 -0.72
C LEU A 30 3.24 34.81 0.03
N SER A 31 4.29 35.17 0.79
CA SER A 31 5.00 34.22 1.67
C SER A 31 4.15 33.76 2.85
N LEU A 32 3.30 34.64 3.40
CA LEU A 32 2.44 34.35 4.55
C LEU A 32 1.27 33.41 4.21
N GLU A 33 0.80 33.43 2.96
CA GLU A 33 -0.26 32.53 2.48
C GLU A 33 0.25 31.14 2.07
N SER A 34 1.57 30.94 1.97
CA SER A 34 2.19 29.62 1.78
C SER A 34 2.21 28.78 3.06
N SER A 35 1.15 28.87 3.87
CA SER A 35 0.92 27.85 4.89
C SER A 35 0.82 26.52 4.16
N GLU A 36 1.86 25.69 4.24
CA GLU A 36 1.77 24.27 3.95
C GLU A 36 0.48 23.80 4.63
N SER A 37 -0.53 23.44 3.84
CA SER A 37 -1.68 22.70 4.35
C SER A 37 -1.14 21.36 4.79
N ARG A 38 -0.53 21.32 5.99
CA ARG A 38 -0.15 20.09 6.65
C ARG A 38 -1.46 19.42 6.98
N ALA A 39 -1.87 18.51 6.10
CA ALA A 39 -2.94 17.57 6.39
C ALA A 39 -2.67 17.04 7.80
N GLN A 40 -3.64 17.24 8.70
CA GLN A 40 -3.53 16.67 10.03
C GLN A 40 -3.48 15.15 9.85
N PRO A 41 -2.56 14.44 10.54
CA PRO A 41 -2.49 12.99 10.45
C PRO A 41 -3.86 12.37 10.75
N VAL A 42 -4.23 11.36 9.97
CA VAL A 42 -5.50 10.65 10.17
C VAL A 42 -5.31 9.64 11.30
N ASP A 43 -6.10 9.79 12.37
CA ASP A 43 -6.21 8.80 13.44
C ASP A 43 -7.15 7.68 13.01
N GLY A 44 -6.91 6.46 13.50
CA GLY A 44 -7.75 5.33 13.15
C GLY A 44 -7.14 3.97 13.48
N THR A 45 -7.87 2.93 13.13
CA THR A 45 -7.35 1.55 13.18
C THR A 45 -7.25 1.01 11.77
N GLN A 46 -6.04 0.66 11.37
CA GLN A 46 -5.74 0.02 10.11
C GLN A 46 -5.49 -1.47 10.32
N THR A 47 -6.16 -2.32 9.55
CA THR A 47 -6.00 -3.78 9.59
C THR A 47 -5.43 -4.26 8.25
N LEU A 48 -4.20 -4.74 8.27
CA LEU A 48 -3.49 -5.24 7.09
C LEU A 48 -3.49 -6.77 7.11
N VAL A 49 -4.22 -7.38 6.19
CA VAL A 49 -4.31 -8.85 6.03
C VAL A 49 -3.42 -9.28 4.89
N PHE A 50 -2.30 -9.91 5.21
CA PHE A 50 -1.35 -10.47 4.26
C PHE A 50 -1.61 -11.96 4.06
N LEU A 51 -1.69 -12.35 2.79
CA LEU A 51 -1.87 -13.74 2.39
C LEU A 51 -0.97 -14.07 1.21
N ARG A 52 -0.52 -15.32 1.17
CA ARG A 52 0.11 -15.87 -0.02
C ARG A 52 -0.94 -16.11 -1.10
N HIS A 53 -0.53 -16.06 -2.38
CA HIS A 53 -1.31 -16.69 -3.45
C HIS A 53 -1.72 -18.12 -3.09
N ALA A 54 -2.87 -18.58 -3.60
CA ALA A 54 -3.38 -19.93 -3.41
C ALA A 54 -2.57 -20.99 -4.20
N GLU A 55 -2.99 -22.24 -4.10
CA GLU A 55 -2.31 -23.41 -4.64
C GLU A 55 -2.02 -23.28 -6.14
N LYS A 56 -0.83 -23.71 -6.53
CA LYS A 56 -0.33 -23.67 -7.91
C LYS A 56 -0.04 -25.08 -8.43
N PRO A 57 0.00 -25.30 -9.75
CA PRO A 57 0.45 -26.56 -10.33
C PRO A 57 1.87 -26.91 -9.88
N ALA A 58 2.17 -28.21 -9.74
CA ALA A 58 3.51 -28.68 -9.36
C ALA A 58 4.60 -28.14 -10.31
N GLY A 59 4.32 -28.19 -11.62
CA GLY A 59 5.21 -27.66 -12.66
C GLY A 59 5.38 -26.14 -12.65
N GLY A 60 4.55 -25.38 -11.92
CA GLY A 60 4.58 -23.92 -11.88
C GLY A 60 4.29 -23.29 -13.25
N LEU A 61 3.15 -22.63 -13.38
CA LEU A 61 2.69 -22.08 -14.67
C LEU A 61 2.34 -20.59 -14.54
N GLY A 62 2.85 -19.91 -13.51
CA GLY A 62 2.42 -18.55 -13.18
C GLY A 62 1.00 -18.43 -12.62
N GLN A 63 0.14 -19.44 -12.83
CA GLN A 63 -1.27 -19.51 -12.45
C GLN A 63 -1.58 -20.40 -11.24
N LEU A 64 -2.85 -20.40 -10.82
CA LEU A 64 -3.42 -21.32 -9.83
C LEU A 64 -3.75 -22.69 -10.45
N ASN A 65 -3.84 -23.73 -9.63
CA ASN A 65 -4.52 -24.97 -10.01
C ASN A 65 -6.01 -24.91 -9.59
N CYS A 66 -6.78 -25.97 -9.88
CA CYS A 66 -8.21 -26.00 -9.52
C CYS A 66 -8.45 -25.87 -8.00
N GLN A 67 -7.60 -26.49 -7.17
CA GLN A 67 -7.67 -26.34 -5.71
C GLN A 67 -7.45 -24.88 -5.27
N GLY A 68 -6.46 -24.21 -5.85
CA GLY A 68 -6.20 -22.81 -5.57
C GLY A 68 -7.30 -21.88 -6.05
N LEU A 69 -7.97 -22.21 -7.17
CA LEU A 69 -9.17 -21.50 -7.61
C LEU A 69 -10.34 -21.67 -6.62
N ASN A 70 -10.55 -22.88 -6.10
CA ASN A 70 -11.56 -23.13 -5.06
C ASN A 70 -11.25 -22.34 -3.78
N ARG A 71 -10.00 -22.38 -3.30
CA ARG A 71 -9.55 -21.55 -2.17
C ARG A 71 -9.80 -20.06 -2.42
N ALA A 72 -9.49 -19.56 -3.62
CA ALA A 72 -9.72 -18.15 -3.98
C ALA A 72 -11.21 -17.77 -3.89
N ILE A 73 -12.11 -18.67 -4.31
CA ILE A 73 -13.56 -18.49 -4.18
C ILE A 73 -13.97 -18.46 -2.70
N ASP A 74 -13.48 -19.40 -1.89
CA ASP A 74 -13.79 -19.48 -0.45
C ASP A 74 -13.30 -18.25 0.32
N LEU A 75 -12.13 -17.71 -0.05
CA LEU A 75 -11.56 -16.48 0.50
C LEU A 75 -12.49 -15.26 0.32
N SER A 76 -13.35 -15.26 -0.70
CA SER A 76 -14.35 -14.19 -0.89
C SER A 76 -15.38 -14.13 0.23
N THR A 77 -15.58 -15.23 0.96
CA THR A 77 -16.46 -15.30 2.12
C THR A 77 -15.67 -15.22 3.41
N LEU A 78 -14.57 -15.98 3.51
CA LEU A 78 -13.78 -16.09 4.73
C LEU A 78 -13.16 -14.76 5.16
N LEU A 79 -12.56 -14.00 4.24
CA LEU A 79 -11.84 -12.77 4.62
C LEU A 79 -12.81 -11.71 5.20
N PRO A 80 -13.94 -11.38 4.56
CA PRO A 80 -14.88 -10.40 5.12
C PRO A 80 -15.55 -10.84 6.42
N GLU A 81 -15.82 -12.14 6.59
CA GLU A 81 -16.39 -12.67 7.84
C GLU A 81 -15.41 -12.56 9.01
N LYS A 82 -14.12 -12.79 8.75
CA LYS A 82 -13.09 -12.84 9.79
C LYS A 82 -12.49 -11.48 10.13
N PHE A 83 -12.32 -10.61 9.14
CA PHE A 83 -11.59 -9.34 9.28
C PHE A 83 -12.42 -8.09 8.93
N GLY A 84 -13.72 -8.27 8.63
CA GLY A 84 -14.56 -7.21 8.08
C GLY A 84 -14.26 -6.96 6.61
N LYS A 85 -15.16 -6.26 5.92
CA LYS A 85 -14.99 -5.92 4.49
C LYS A 85 -13.70 -5.12 4.30
N ALA A 86 -12.94 -5.45 3.26
CA ALA A 86 -11.84 -4.60 2.86
C ALA A 86 -12.35 -3.25 2.34
N ASP A 87 -11.53 -2.22 2.51
CA ASP A 87 -11.64 -0.94 1.82
C ASP A 87 -10.70 -0.89 0.61
N TYR A 88 -9.57 -1.63 0.68
CA TYR A 88 -8.56 -1.70 -0.37
C TYR A 88 -8.05 -3.12 -0.58
N VAL A 89 -7.69 -3.44 -1.82
CA VAL A 89 -7.17 -4.75 -2.20
C VAL A 89 -5.91 -4.59 -3.04
N PHE A 90 -4.85 -5.33 -2.71
CA PHE A 90 -3.59 -5.35 -3.41
C PHE A 90 -3.23 -6.75 -3.88
N ALA A 91 -2.61 -6.83 -5.05
CA ALA A 91 -1.97 -8.03 -5.55
C ALA A 91 -0.67 -7.68 -6.29
N ALA A 92 0.27 -8.62 -6.35
CA ALA A 92 1.50 -8.41 -7.11
C ALA A 92 1.20 -8.18 -8.59
N ASN A 93 1.93 -7.25 -9.20
CA ASN A 93 1.79 -6.89 -10.61
C ASN A 93 1.99 -8.14 -11.50
N PRO A 94 0.97 -8.55 -12.29
CA PRO A 94 1.04 -9.74 -13.12
C PRO A 94 1.97 -9.60 -14.33
N THR A 95 2.46 -8.40 -14.66
CA THR A 95 3.42 -8.21 -15.77
C THR A 95 4.81 -8.73 -15.43
N ARG A 96 5.10 -8.99 -14.15
CA ARG A 96 6.32 -9.69 -13.73
C ARG A 96 6.24 -11.16 -14.16
N ASN A 97 7.35 -11.70 -14.63
CA ASN A 97 7.48 -13.14 -14.82
C ASN A 97 8.08 -13.86 -13.60
N VAL A 98 7.78 -15.14 -13.50
CA VAL A 98 8.42 -16.09 -12.59
C VAL A 98 8.95 -17.25 -13.43
N GLU A 99 10.18 -17.67 -13.12
CA GLU A 99 10.80 -18.85 -13.73
C GLU A 99 10.43 -20.07 -12.90
N GLU A 100 9.73 -21.03 -13.51
CA GLU A 100 9.26 -22.25 -12.84
C GLU A 100 9.27 -23.48 -13.77
N GLY A 101 9.24 -24.65 -13.15
CA GLY A 101 9.21 -25.95 -13.83
C GLY A 101 10.58 -26.51 -14.12
N GLU A 102 10.63 -27.72 -14.67
CA GLU A 102 11.89 -28.45 -14.91
C GLU A 102 12.86 -27.73 -15.86
N LEU A 103 12.33 -26.83 -16.70
CA LEU A 103 13.08 -26.08 -17.70
C LEU A 103 13.25 -24.60 -17.35
N ASP A 104 12.86 -24.18 -16.14
CA ASP A 104 12.84 -22.77 -15.72
C ASP A 104 12.16 -21.88 -16.77
N ASN A 105 10.95 -22.25 -17.17
CA ASN A 105 10.19 -21.48 -18.16
C ASN A 105 9.63 -20.20 -17.51
N SER A 106 9.59 -19.13 -18.31
CA SER A 106 9.10 -17.82 -17.88
C SER A 106 7.59 -17.71 -18.04
N TYR A 107 6.86 -17.53 -16.94
CA TYR A 107 5.41 -17.34 -16.93
C TYR A 107 5.02 -16.03 -16.24
N SER A 108 3.97 -15.38 -16.75
CA SER A 108 3.38 -14.22 -16.06
C SER A 108 2.87 -14.62 -14.67
N TYR A 109 3.25 -13.85 -13.66
CA TYR A 109 3.01 -14.15 -12.25
C TYR A 109 1.59 -13.74 -11.81
N ILE A 110 0.58 -14.34 -12.45
CA ILE A 110 -0.83 -13.95 -12.29
C ILE A 110 -1.49 -14.48 -11.01
N ARG A 111 -0.90 -15.50 -10.37
CA ARG A 111 -1.52 -16.21 -9.24
C ARG A 111 -1.92 -15.35 -8.02
N PRO A 112 -1.18 -14.31 -7.58
CA PRO A 112 -1.66 -13.46 -6.49
C PRO A 112 -2.92 -12.69 -6.86
N LEU A 113 -2.98 -12.15 -8.08
CA LEU A 113 -4.17 -11.47 -8.59
C LEU A 113 -5.36 -12.43 -8.67
N MET A 114 -5.18 -13.62 -9.24
CA MET A 114 -6.25 -14.64 -9.29
C MET A 114 -6.76 -15.04 -7.91
N THR A 115 -5.89 -15.07 -6.90
CA THR A 115 -6.23 -15.49 -5.54
C THR A 115 -7.19 -14.51 -4.86
N ILE A 116 -6.95 -13.20 -5.01
CA ILE A 116 -7.74 -12.18 -4.31
C ILE A 116 -8.90 -11.63 -5.12
N SER A 117 -8.89 -11.82 -6.45
CA SER A 117 -9.92 -11.29 -7.35
C SER A 117 -11.34 -11.68 -6.95
N PRO A 118 -11.67 -12.93 -6.57
CA PRO A 118 -13.03 -13.27 -6.14
C PRO A 118 -13.52 -12.45 -4.94
N ALA A 119 -12.63 -12.20 -3.96
CA ALA A 119 -12.95 -11.35 -2.81
C ALA A 119 -13.17 -9.89 -3.24
N ALA A 120 -12.31 -9.34 -4.10
CA ALA A 120 -12.44 -7.99 -4.62
C ALA A 120 -13.74 -7.81 -5.43
N ILE A 121 -14.08 -8.77 -6.29
CA ILE A 121 -15.32 -8.79 -7.09
C ILE A 121 -16.53 -8.78 -6.17
N LYS A 122 -16.57 -9.66 -5.15
CA LYS A 122 -17.69 -9.75 -4.21
C LYS A 122 -17.87 -8.48 -3.38
N LEU A 123 -16.78 -7.77 -3.09
CA LEU A 123 -16.79 -6.49 -2.38
C LEU A 123 -17.03 -5.28 -3.30
N GLY A 124 -16.98 -5.45 -4.62
CA GLY A 124 -17.12 -4.36 -5.59
C GLY A 124 -15.91 -3.42 -5.63
N LEU A 125 -14.70 -3.93 -5.34
CA LEU A 125 -13.47 -3.16 -5.24
C LEU A 125 -12.52 -3.42 -6.41
N PRO A 126 -11.74 -2.40 -6.84
CA PRO A 126 -10.60 -2.62 -7.71
C PRO A 126 -9.47 -3.34 -6.96
N VAL A 127 -8.56 -3.96 -7.71
CA VAL A 127 -7.29 -4.49 -7.18
C VAL A 127 -6.16 -3.57 -7.63
N ASN A 128 -5.42 -2.99 -6.69
CA ASN A 128 -4.18 -2.29 -7.00
C ASN A 128 -3.09 -3.33 -7.34
N ILE A 129 -2.52 -3.19 -8.54
CA ILE A 129 -1.48 -4.06 -9.10
C ILE A 129 -0.22 -3.27 -9.51
N GLU A 130 0.00 -2.09 -8.93
CA GLU A 130 1.10 -1.19 -9.33
C GLU A 130 2.48 -1.74 -8.96
N PHE A 131 2.56 -2.56 -7.91
CA PHE A 131 3.81 -3.05 -7.32
C PHE A 131 4.14 -4.48 -7.77
N SER A 132 5.36 -4.71 -8.24
CA SER A 132 5.87 -6.07 -8.54
C SER A 132 6.19 -6.82 -7.26
N ALA A 133 6.24 -8.15 -7.33
CA ALA A 133 6.43 -9.02 -6.15
C ALA A 133 7.65 -8.65 -5.26
N ASN A 134 8.72 -8.14 -5.85
CA ASN A 134 9.95 -7.72 -5.19
C ASN A 134 9.98 -6.23 -4.77
N ASP A 135 8.94 -5.45 -5.07
CA ASP A 135 8.84 -4.01 -4.73
C ASP A 135 8.37 -3.82 -3.27
N THR A 136 8.83 -4.69 -2.36
CA THR A 136 8.36 -4.74 -0.97
C THR A 136 8.61 -3.44 -0.20
N SER A 137 9.68 -2.71 -0.54
CA SER A 137 9.95 -1.38 0.03
C SER A 137 8.92 -0.33 -0.36
N ASP A 138 8.47 -0.36 -1.62
CA ASP A 138 7.58 0.65 -2.17
C ASP A 138 6.15 0.38 -1.74
N LEU A 139 5.70 -0.89 -1.79
CA LEU A 139 4.43 -1.28 -1.22
C LEU A 139 4.37 -1.02 0.30
N ALA A 140 5.46 -1.26 1.04
CA ALA A 140 5.47 -0.95 2.46
C ALA A 140 5.38 0.56 2.75
N ARG A 141 5.80 1.43 1.83
CA ARG A 141 5.64 2.89 1.95
C ARG A 141 4.21 3.29 1.64
N GLU A 142 3.64 2.72 0.58
CA GLU A 142 2.24 2.91 0.19
C GLU A 142 1.29 2.54 1.35
N LEU A 143 1.45 1.35 1.91
CA LEU A 143 0.56 0.82 2.95
C LEU A 143 0.58 1.62 4.28
N ILE A 144 1.49 2.57 4.48
CA ILE A 144 1.53 3.42 5.68
C ILE A 144 1.16 4.88 5.39
N GLU A 145 0.60 5.18 4.23
CA GLU A 145 0.09 6.52 3.93
C GLU A 145 -1.19 6.83 4.72
N ASP A 146 -1.39 8.11 5.06
CA ASP A 146 -2.53 8.60 5.87
C ASP A 146 -3.90 8.13 5.35
N LYS A 147 -4.04 7.96 4.03
CA LYS A 147 -5.29 7.48 3.38
C LYS A 147 -5.71 6.07 3.82
N TYR A 148 -4.83 5.32 4.47
CA TYR A 148 -5.06 3.96 4.94
C TYR A 148 -5.27 3.82 6.45
N HIS A 149 -5.03 4.87 7.24
CA HIS A 149 -4.96 4.76 8.71
C HIS A 149 -6.26 4.30 9.41
N ASN A 150 -7.40 4.32 8.72
CA ASN A 150 -8.67 3.82 9.21
C ASN A 150 -9.34 2.87 8.19
N SER A 151 -8.64 1.80 7.82
CA SER A 151 -9.09 0.89 6.77
C SER A 151 -8.68 -0.56 6.99
N THR A 152 -9.44 -1.49 6.40
CA THR A 152 -9.04 -2.90 6.24
C THR A 152 -8.50 -3.13 4.83
N ILE A 153 -7.32 -3.73 4.72
CA ILE A 153 -6.62 -3.95 3.46
C ILE A 153 -6.28 -5.43 3.31
N TYR A 154 -6.65 -6.02 2.17
CA TYR A 154 -6.22 -7.37 1.81
C TYR A 154 -5.07 -7.33 0.81
N THR A 155 -4.01 -8.10 1.05
CA THR A 155 -2.80 -8.08 0.22
C THR A 155 -2.37 -9.51 -0.12
N ALA A 156 -2.62 -9.94 -1.36
CA ALA A 156 -2.20 -11.25 -1.86
C ALA A 156 -0.84 -11.19 -2.57
N TRP A 157 0.11 -12.02 -2.14
CA TRP A 157 1.51 -11.86 -2.54
C TRP A 157 2.28 -13.18 -2.67
N SER A 158 3.60 -13.09 -2.91
CA SER A 158 4.53 -14.23 -2.92
C SER A 158 5.02 -14.57 -1.52
N HIS A 159 5.04 -15.86 -1.18
CA HIS A 159 5.61 -16.33 0.09
C HIS A 159 7.06 -15.87 0.30
N GLY A 160 7.90 -15.89 -0.75
CA GLY A 160 9.29 -15.46 -0.65
C GLY A 160 9.51 -13.96 -0.39
N TYR A 161 8.49 -13.12 -0.56
CA TYR A 161 8.59 -11.67 -0.35
C TYR A 161 7.72 -11.17 0.81
N LEU A 162 6.76 -11.98 1.29
CA LEU A 162 5.86 -11.62 2.38
C LEU A 162 6.60 -11.32 3.69
N PRO A 163 7.58 -12.11 4.16
CA PRO A 163 8.31 -11.80 5.38
C PRO A 163 8.99 -10.43 5.34
N GLU A 164 9.64 -10.12 4.22
CA GLU A 164 10.28 -8.82 4.03
C GLU A 164 9.25 -7.67 4.04
N LEU A 165 8.15 -7.82 3.29
CA LEU A 165 7.07 -6.83 3.23
C LEU A 165 6.48 -6.55 4.62
N ILE A 166 6.09 -7.60 5.35
CA ILE A 166 5.46 -7.51 6.67
C ILE A 166 6.40 -6.79 7.65
N ASN A 167 7.68 -7.17 7.69
CA ASN A 167 8.67 -6.55 8.57
C ASN A 167 8.92 -5.07 8.19
N LYS A 168 8.93 -4.74 6.90
CA LYS A 168 9.09 -3.36 6.43
C LYS A 168 7.89 -2.49 6.78
N VAL A 169 6.66 -2.98 6.60
CA VAL A 169 5.43 -2.28 6.99
C VAL A 169 5.44 -2.03 8.49
N ALA A 170 5.65 -3.08 9.29
CA ALA A 170 5.70 -3.00 10.74
C ALA A 170 6.75 -1.98 11.20
N GLY A 171 7.97 -2.07 10.66
CA GLY A 171 9.05 -1.18 11.08
C GLY A 171 8.89 0.26 10.64
N LYS A 172 8.29 0.50 9.46
CA LYS A 172 7.95 1.85 9.01
C LYS A 172 6.86 2.48 9.87
N ALA A 173 5.81 1.72 10.20
CA ALA A 173 4.68 2.22 10.98
C ALA A 173 5.07 2.62 12.41
N VAL A 174 5.93 1.84 13.07
CA VAL A 174 6.35 2.10 14.46
C VAL A 174 7.65 2.92 14.57
N GLY A 175 8.39 3.10 13.48
CA GLY A 175 9.62 3.90 13.44
C GLY A 175 10.89 3.18 13.93
N GLU A 176 10.87 1.85 14.07
CA GLU A 176 12.02 1.03 14.46
C GLU A 176 11.99 -0.34 13.78
N LYS A 177 13.10 -1.08 13.76
CA LYS A 177 13.14 -2.40 13.09
C LYS A 177 12.25 -3.40 13.84
N GLN A 178 11.43 -4.13 13.08
CA GLN A 178 10.57 -5.20 13.59
C GLN A 178 10.94 -6.54 12.94
N LYS A 179 10.70 -7.63 13.68
CA LYS A 179 10.92 -9.02 13.23
C LYS A 179 9.68 -9.85 13.52
N ILE A 180 8.63 -9.64 12.74
CA ILE A 180 7.32 -10.28 12.88
C ILE A 180 7.34 -11.71 12.34
N THR A 181 7.97 -11.90 11.18
CA THR A 181 8.15 -13.23 10.59
C THR A 181 9.44 -13.29 9.77
N GLU A 182 10.09 -14.46 9.75
CA GLU A 182 11.38 -14.67 9.09
C GLU A 182 11.24 -15.44 7.79
N ASP A 183 10.25 -16.32 7.72
CA ASP A 183 10.03 -17.19 6.59
C ASP A 183 8.53 -17.45 6.38
N TRP A 184 8.19 -17.85 5.17
CA TRP A 184 6.88 -18.34 4.80
C TRP A 184 7.06 -19.59 3.95
N GLU A 185 6.83 -20.74 4.59
CA GLU A 185 7.04 -22.05 4.00
C GLU A 185 6.37 -22.20 2.63
N SER A 186 7.10 -22.77 1.68
CA SER A 186 6.62 -22.91 0.30
C SER A 186 5.41 -23.85 0.15
N SER A 187 5.09 -24.64 1.17
CA SER A 187 3.88 -25.47 1.25
C SER A 187 2.73 -24.80 2.02
N ASP A 188 2.97 -23.69 2.71
CA ASP A 188 1.96 -23.02 3.53
C ASP A 188 1.14 -22.05 2.67
N TYR A 189 -0.04 -22.50 2.25
CA TYR A 189 -1.05 -21.71 1.55
C TYR A 189 -2.13 -21.17 2.50
N ASP A 190 -2.13 -21.61 3.76
CA ASP A 190 -3.23 -21.44 4.71
C ASP A 190 -3.01 -20.32 5.71
N SER A 191 -1.75 -19.98 5.99
CA SER A 191 -1.44 -18.88 6.90
C SER A 191 -1.96 -17.54 6.37
N LEU A 192 -2.33 -16.68 7.31
CA LEU A 192 -2.55 -15.25 7.13
C LEU A 192 -1.74 -14.54 8.20
N TYR A 193 -1.03 -13.49 7.83
CA TYR A 193 -0.43 -12.58 8.79
C TYR A 193 -1.23 -11.29 8.82
N VAL A 194 -1.67 -10.88 10.00
CA VAL A 194 -2.47 -9.67 10.18
C VAL A 194 -1.73 -8.71 11.07
N LEU A 195 -1.53 -7.49 10.57
CA LEU A 195 -1.04 -6.37 11.37
C LEU A 195 -2.20 -5.43 11.65
N THR A 196 -2.43 -5.14 12.93
CA THR A 196 -3.34 -4.09 13.37
C THR A 196 -2.51 -2.90 13.83
N LEU A 197 -2.64 -1.78 13.12
CA LEU A 197 -1.96 -0.53 13.41
C LEU A 197 -2.98 0.47 13.96
N THR A 198 -2.78 0.92 15.18
CA THR A 198 -3.60 2.00 15.78
C THR A 198 -2.85 3.30 15.65
N TRP A 199 -3.33 4.17 14.76
CA TRP A 199 -2.72 5.46 14.44
C TRP A 199 -3.26 6.56 15.34
N HIS A 200 -2.34 7.33 15.93
CA HIS A 200 -2.65 8.53 16.70
C HIS A 200 -1.56 9.59 16.47
N ASN A 201 -1.94 10.74 15.91
CA ASN A 201 -1.04 11.84 15.57
C ASN A 201 0.20 11.39 14.75
N GLY A 202 -0.04 10.56 13.73
CA GLY A 202 1.01 10.08 12.82
C GLY A 202 1.96 9.02 13.40
N LYS A 203 1.66 8.48 14.58
CA LYS A 203 2.39 7.35 15.19
C LYS A 203 1.47 6.15 15.30
N ALA A 204 1.96 4.97 14.94
CA ALA A 204 1.23 3.72 15.11
C ALA A 204 1.72 2.93 16.33
N SER A 205 0.79 2.34 17.07
CA SER A 205 1.09 1.12 17.85
C SER A 205 0.74 -0.12 17.01
N LEU A 206 1.55 -1.17 17.11
CA LEU A 206 1.41 -2.38 16.32
C LEU A 206 0.98 -3.59 17.17
N GLN A 207 0.01 -4.35 16.65
CA GLN A 207 -0.27 -5.72 17.05
C GLN A 207 -0.16 -6.64 15.83
N SER A 208 0.44 -7.81 16.00
CA SER A 208 0.59 -8.80 14.92
C SER A 208 0.03 -10.15 15.34
N HIS A 209 -0.73 -10.78 14.46
CA HIS A 209 -1.28 -12.13 14.68
C HIS A 209 -1.13 -12.98 13.43
N SER A 210 -0.87 -14.28 13.62
CA SER A 210 -0.97 -15.28 12.57
C SER A 210 -2.28 -16.05 12.74
N TYR A 211 -2.96 -16.28 11.62
CA TYR A 211 -4.19 -17.06 11.56
C TYR A 211 -4.06 -18.17 10.52
N LYS A 212 -4.89 -19.19 10.67
CA LYS A 212 -5.15 -20.19 9.63
C LYS A 212 -6.47 -19.88 8.92
N GLN A 213 -6.49 -20.05 7.60
CA GLN A 213 -7.71 -20.01 6.79
C GLN A 213 -8.54 -21.28 7.05
N GLY A 214 -7.89 -22.42 7.30
CA GLY A 214 -8.57 -23.70 7.45
C GLY A 214 -9.12 -24.23 6.13
N LEU A 215 -8.47 -23.91 5.01
CA LEU A 215 -8.87 -24.31 3.66
C LEU A 215 -7.91 -25.34 3.02
N ASP A 216 -6.92 -25.82 3.79
CA ASP A 216 -6.03 -26.91 3.35
C ASP A 216 -6.81 -28.18 3.02
N ASN A 217 -6.30 -28.93 2.03
CA ASN A 217 -6.91 -30.17 1.52
C ASN A 217 -8.31 -29.96 0.92
N GLY A 218 -8.60 -28.76 0.38
CA GLY A 218 -9.81 -28.48 -0.38
C GLY A 218 -9.92 -29.30 -1.68
N GLN A 219 -11.07 -29.20 -2.36
CA GLN A 219 -11.34 -29.96 -3.58
C GLN A 219 -10.33 -29.67 -4.70
N GLU A 220 -9.86 -30.72 -5.37
CA GLU A 220 -8.91 -30.61 -6.48
C GLU A 220 -9.58 -30.48 -7.86
N SER A 221 -10.87 -30.76 -7.96
CA SER A 221 -11.64 -30.51 -9.20
C SER A 221 -11.95 -29.03 -9.34
N CYS A 222 -11.93 -28.53 -10.58
CA CYS A 222 -12.31 -27.14 -10.83
C CYS A 222 -13.81 -26.90 -10.53
N PRO A 223 -14.17 -25.68 -10.10
CA PRO A 223 -15.57 -25.33 -9.82
C PRO A 223 -16.40 -25.44 -11.11
N THR A 224 -17.64 -25.92 -10.98
CA THR A 224 -18.61 -26.09 -12.07
C THR A 224 -19.64 -24.97 -12.10
#